data_AF-A0A843S2Q3-F1
#
_entry.id   AF-A0A843S2Q3-F1
#
_cell.length_a   1.000
_cell.length_b   1.000
_cell.length_c   1.000
_cell.angle_alpha   90.00
_cell.angle_beta   90.00
_cell.angle_gamma   90.00
#
_symmetry.space_group_name_H-M   'P 1'
#
loop_
_entity.id
_entity.type
_entity.pdbx_description
1 polymer ?
#
loop_
_entity_poly.entity_id
_entity_poly.type
_entity_poly.pdbx_seq_one_letter_code
_entity_poly.pdbx_strand_id
1 'polypeptide(L)' 'MPGMAALPKSFHRDPADRLIVATCRVMQLPILTHDRLILRSRLVKRWRPT' A
#
# COMPACT_ATOMS: atom_id res chain seq x y z
N MET A 1 10.89 -8.59 -16.37
CA MET A 1 10.86 -7.96 -15.02
C MET A 1 9.40 -7.85 -14.63
N PRO A 2 8.91 -8.44 -13.52
CA PRO A 2 7.52 -8.22 -13.11
C PRO A 2 7.41 -6.75 -12.70
N GLY A 3 6.94 -5.92 -13.64
CA GLY A 3 6.93 -4.47 -13.54
C GLY A 3 6.01 -3.97 -12.42
N MET A 4 6.46 -2.88 -11.77
CA MET A 4 5.69 -2.04 -10.85
C MET A 4 4.72 -2.79 -9.93
N ALA A 5 5.27 -3.39 -8.87
CA ALA A 5 4.58 -3.78 -7.64
C ALA A 5 3.08 -4.10 -7.83
N ALA A 6 2.76 -5.11 -8.64
CA ALA A 6 1.41 -5.36 -9.13
C ALA A 6 0.36 -5.27 -8.00
N LEU A 7 -0.37 -4.16 -7.97
CA LEU A 7 -1.52 -3.97 -7.09
C LEU A 7 -2.74 -4.58 -7.78
N PRO A 8 -3.67 -5.19 -7.04
CA PRO A 8 -4.92 -5.69 -7.62
C PRO A 8 -5.59 -4.59 -8.46
N LYS A 9 -6.19 -4.95 -9.60
CA LYS A 9 -6.93 -3.99 -10.45
C LYS A 9 -8.09 -3.31 -9.69
N SER A 10 -8.58 -3.94 -8.64
CA SER A 10 -9.60 -3.42 -7.72
C SER A 10 -9.05 -2.47 -6.66
N PHE A 11 -7.73 -2.35 -6.52
CA PHE A 11 -7.13 -1.38 -5.61
C PHE A 11 -7.29 0.04 -6.13
N HIS A 12 -7.35 0.99 -5.20
CA HIS A 12 -7.64 2.39 -5.42
C HIS A 12 -6.87 2.96 -6.64
N ARG A 13 -7.57 3.72 -7.49
CA ARG A 13 -7.02 4.23 -8.76
C ARG A 13 -6.18 5.49 -8.59
N ASP A 14 -6.14 6.07 -7.40
CA ASP A 14 -5.31 7.24 -7.14
C ASP A 14 -3.82 6.90 -7.35
N PRO A 15 -3.09 7.68 -8.15
CA PRO A 15 -1.68 7.42 -8.43
C PRO A 15 -0.78 7.48 -7.17
N ALA A 16 -1.05 8.38 -6.23
CA ALA A 16 -0.22 8.54 -5.03
C ALA A 16 -0.39 7.35 -4.08
N ASP A 17 -1.63 6.91 -3.83
CA ASP A 17 -1.90 5.72 -3.03
C ASP A 17 -1.20 4.48 -3.58
N ARG A 18 -1.20 4.33 -4.91
CA ARG A 18 -0.54 3.21 -5.58
C ARG A 18 0.98 3.26 -5.39
N LEU A 19 1.59 4.43 -5.51
CA LEU A 19 3.03 4.60 -5.29
C LEU A 19 3.40 4.32 -3.83
N ILE A 20 2.64 4.85 -2.87
CA ILE A 20 2.88 4.65 -1.44
C ILE A 20 2.78 3.17 -1.08
N VAL A 21 1.68 2.49 -1.47
CA VAL A 21 1.49 1.07 -1.15
C VAL A 21 2.50 0.18 -1.87
N ALA A 22 2.83 0.46 -3.13
CA ALA A 22 3.88 -0.22 -3.86
C ALA A 22 5.23 -0.12 -3.13
N THR A 23 5.59 1.09 -2.69
CA THR A 23 6.83 1.36 -1.98
C THR A 23 6.88 0.59 -0.66
N CYS A 24 5.83 0.67 0.16
CA CYS A 24 5.73 -0.10 1.41
C CYS A 24 5.87 -1.61 1.18
N ARG A 25 5.29 -2.16 0.10
CA ARG A 25 5.40 -3.60 -0.23
C ARG A 25 6.81 -3.99 -0.66
N VAL A 26 7.43 -3.22 -1.56
CA VAL A 26 8.79 -3.49 -2.06
C VAL A 26 9.82 -3.36 -0.94
N MET A 27 9.67 -2.35 -0.08
CA MET A 27 10.60 -2.08 1.02
C MET A 27 10.24 -2.81 2.33
N GLN A 28 9.14 -3.57 2.36
CA GLN A 28 8.64 -4.29 3.54
C GLN A 28 8.36 -3.37 4.75
N LEU A 29 7.96 -2.13 4.51
CA LEU A 29 7.67 -1.15 5.56
C LEU A 29 6.19 -1.19 5.98
N PRO A 30 5.88 -1.02 7.28
CA PRO A 30 4.51 -0.77 7.70
C PRO A 30 4.05 0.64 7.28
N ILE A 31 2.74 0.84 7.12
CA ILE A 31 2.16 2.13 6.73
C ILE A 31 1.43 2.80 7.90
N LEU A 32 1.63 4.10 8.06
CA LEU A 32 0.81 4.96 8.91
C LEU A 32 -0.03 5.88 8.02
N THR A 33 -1.35 5.74 8.09
CA THR A 33 -2.29 6.57 7.32
C THR A 33 -3.67 6.59 8.00
N HIS A 34 -4.42 7.67 7.77
CA HIS A 34 -5.85 7.74 8.11
C HIS A 34 -6.75 7.19 6.99
N ASP A 35 -6.20 6.90 5.82
CA ASP A 35 -6.98 6.41 4.68
C ASP A 35 -7.57 5.02 4.98
N ARG A 36 -8.91 4.96 5.00
CA ARG A 36 -9.64 3.74 5.36
C ARG A 36 -9.61 2.68 4.24
N LEU A 37 -9.47 3.09 2.98
CA LEU A 37 -9.40 2.16 1.84
C LEU A 37 -8.06 1.42 1.83
N ILE A 38 -6.95 2.14 2.05
CA ILE A 38 -5.63 1.53 2.22
C ILE A 38 -5.65 0.54 3.39
N LEU A 39 -6.17 0.96 4.56
CA LEU A 39 -6.25 0.09 5.74
C LEU A 39 -7.11 -1.16 5.52
N ARG A 40 -8.22 -1.04 4.78
CA ARG A 40 -9.12 -2.17 4.46
C ARG A 40 -8.55 -3.11 3.39
N SER A 41 -7.67 -2.61 2.51
CA SER A 41 -7.07 -3.42 1.43
C SER A 41 -6.22 -4.57 1.96
N ARG A 42 -5.66 -4.44 3.17
CA ARG A 42 -4.73 -5.40 3.80
C ARG A 42 -3.49 -5.70 2.95
N LEU A 43 -3.16 -4.87 1.95
CA LEU A 43 -2.00 -5.05 1.09
C LEU A 43 -0.67 -4.73 1.79
N VAL A 44 -0.73 -3.96 2.88
CA VAL A 44 0.41 -3.51 3.67
C VAL A 44 0.07 -3.61 5.16
N LYS A 45 1.07 -3.87 6.01
CA LYS A 45 0.89 -3.92 7.47
C LYS A 45 0.66 -2.50 8.00
N ARG A 46 -0.33 -2.34 8.88
CA ARG A 46 -0.54 -1.08 9.60
C ARG A 46 0.56 -0.89 10.65
N TRP A 47 1.19 0.29 10.64
CA TRP A 47 2.13 0.69 11.69
C TRP A 47 1.40 0.88 13.02
N ARG A 48 2.05 0.46 14.11
CA ARG A 48 1.61 0.68 15.48
C ARG A 48 2.79 1.27 16.27
N PRO A 49 2.57 2.29 17.10
CA PRO A 49 3.61 2.75 18.02
C PRO A 49 3.97 1.60 18.99
N THR A 50 5.27 1.43 19.22
CA THR A 50 5.85 0.62 20.31
C THR A 50 5.89 1.41 21.59
#